data_AF-A0A956GVS2-F1
#
_entry.id   AF-A0A956GVS2-F1
#
_cell.length_a   1.000
_cell.length_b   1.000
_cell.length_c   1.000
_cell.angle_alpha   90.00
_cell.angle_beta   90.00
_cell.angle_gamma   90.00
#
_symmetry.space_group_name_H-M   'P 1'
#
loop_
_entity.id
_entity.type
_entity.pdbx_description
1 polymer ?
#
loop_
_entity_poly.entity_id
_entity_poly.type
_entity_poly.pdbx_seq_one_letter_code
_entity_poly.pdbx_strand_id
1 'polypeptide(L)'
;MAAIAALAAAAGIGCGPKVHMNGDDDPVALRAAPVGKTAAPRARGVLLGEMCPQGAAGRPGVAPLLVRGVGWSDDADEVGSRLERDAHTFGVYGVDGTRAGVFEVLGVSDVGLPQPVAIGSYTGRAACAPASDEGGAPEDPACLRATGGCGLAVATIDRGSQDGQAPTIPVGTACVSGDALLVDLDGDGATESFPIASFVDAVRAPAEEVLAAPVVGVSCDGRFAVYNLPVASTGGEPDAPPDPRYTVVLDVLGVLDLDGDGRREVAVAFRYPDGRTLALYSALSLSGRLELVGEAVPWQ
;
A
#
# COMPACT_ATOMS: atom_id res chain seq x y z
N MET A 1 -15.49 28.79 -86.28
CA MET A 1 -16.31 30.01 -86.06
C MET A 1 -16.76 30.00 -84.61
N ALA A 2 -16.04 30.74 -83.76
CA ALA A 2 -16.58 31.76 -82.83
C ALA A 2 -16.86 31.17 -81.44
N ALA A 3 -16.56 31.80 -80.30
CA ALA A 3 -15.74 32.96 -79.96
C ALA A 3 -15.34 32.80 -78.47
N ILE A 4 -14.22 33.40 -78.10
CA ILE A 4 -13.67 33.51 -76.74
C ILE A 4 -14.54 34.45 -75.91
N ALA A 5 -14.81 34.09 -74.65
CA ALA A 5 -15.13 35.05 -73.59
C ALA A 5 -14.48 34.59 -72.28
N ALA A 6 -13.38 35.25 -71.94
CA ALA A 6 -12.72 35.15 -70.65
C ALA A 6 -13.46 36.04 -69.63
N LEU A 7 -13.65 35.54 -68.41
CA LEU A 7 -13.94 36.38 -67.26
C LEU A 7 -12.94 36.06 -66.15
N ALA A 8 -12.13 37.06 -65.82
CA ALA A 8 -11.23 37.06 -64.69
C ALA A 8 -11.94 37.69 -63.47
N ALA A 9 -11.83 37.06 -62.32
CA ALA A 9 -12.01 37.66 -61.00
C ALA A 9 -11.28 36.74 -60.00
N ALA A 10 -10.12 37.11 -59.47
CA ALA A 10 -9.85 38.13 -58.46
C ALA A 10 -9.46 37.40 -57.16
N ALA A 11 -8.25 37.70 -56.72
CA ALA A 11 -7.57 37.08 -55.59
C ALA A 11 -8.32 37.32 -54.27
N GLY A 12 -8.43 36.25 -53.48
CA GLY A 12 -8.76 36.29 -52.07
C GLY A 12 -7.80 35.36 -51.33
N ILE A 13 -6.59 35.85 -51.05
CA ILE A 13 -5.67 35.21 -50.11
C ILE A 13 -6.24 35.49 -48.71
N GLY A 14 -7.13 34.62 -48.26
CA GLY A 14 -7.60 34.61 -46.88
C GLY A 14 -6.50 34.03 -45.99
N CYS A 15 -5.90 34.87 -45.17
CA CYS A 15 -5.03 34.47 -44.07
C CYS A 15 -5.79 33.57 -43.10
N GLY A 16 -5.67 32.24 -43.27
CA GLY A 16 -5.97 31.30 -42.19
C GLY A 16 -4.99 31.52 -41.03
N PRO A 17 -5.41 31.33 -39.77
CA PRO A 17 -4.52 31.50 -38.63
C PRO A 17 -3.32 30.56 -38.81
N LYS A 18 -2.12 31.16 -38.87
CA LYS A 18 -0.87 30.43 -38.76
C LYS A 18 -0.83 29.82 -37.36
N VAL A 19 -0.96 28.50 -37.28
CA VAL A 19 -0.58 27.74 -36.09
C VAL A 19 0.93 27.90 -35.96
N HIS A 20 1.35 28.78 -35.07
CA HIS A 20 2.72 28.80 -34.58
C HIS A 20 2.86 27.62 -33.61
N MET A 21 3.62 26.60 -33.99
CA MET A 21 4.20 25.69 -33.01
C MET A 21 5.28 26.47 -32.28
N ASN A 22 4.86 27.16 -31.21
CA ASN A 22 5.74 27.77 -30.24
C ASN A 22 5.60 26.99 -28.94
N GLY A 23 6.74 26.57 -28.41
CA GLY A 23 6.89 26.14 -27.03
C GLY A 23 6.95 24.63 -26.91
N ASP A 24 8.17 24.13 -26.78
CA ASP A 24 8.57 23.21 -25.72
C ASP A 24 7.39 22.69 -24.86
N ASP A 25 6.76 21.60 -25.31
CA ASP A 25 6.06 20.69 -24.41
C ASP A 25 7.14 19.92 -23.63
N ASP A 26 7.77 20.64 -22.69
CA ASP A 26 8.35 19.98 -21.53
C ASP A 26 7.24 19.09 -20.94
N PRO A 27 7.51 17.80 -20.65
CA PRO A 27 6.55 17.01 -19.90
C PRO A 27 6.22 17.81 -18.64
N VAL A 28 4.93 17.97 -18.34
CA VAL A 28 4.46 18.66 -17.13
C VAL A 28 5.20 18.02 -15.96
N ALA A 29 6.30 18.67 -15.54
CA ALA A 29 7.04 18.27 -14.39
C ALA A 29 6.06 18.44 -13.24
N LEU A 30 5.70 17.32 -12.62
CA LEU A 30 5.13 17.29 -11.27
C LEU A 30 6.06 18.17 -10.42
N ARG A 31 5.71 19.45 -10.28
CA ARG A 31 6.44 20.38 -9.44
C ARG A 31 6.09 20.01 -8.02
N ALA A 32 6.85 19.06 -7.46
CA ALA A 32 6.93 18.88 -6.04
C ALA A 32 7.21 20.25 -5.42
N ALA A 33 6.36 20.70 -4.50
CA ALA A 33 6.67 21.87 -3.71
C ALA A 33 8.00 21.60 -2.97
N PRO A 34 8.90 22.59 -2.87
CA PRO A 34 10.14 22.41 -2.11
C PRO A 34 9.77 22.20 -0.63
N VAL A 35 9.80 20.94 -0.19
CA VAL A 35 9.65 20.57 1.21
C VAL A 35 10.76 21.31 1.98
N GLY A 36 10.35 22.07 3.00
CA GLY A 36 11.29 22.73 3.89
C GLY A 36 12.28 21.70 4.43
N LYS A 37 13.58 21.97 4.30
CA LYS A 37 14.67 21.09 4.75
C LYS A 37 14.70 20.98 6.28
N THR A 38 13.73 20.30 6.85
CA THR A 38 13.90 19.67 8.16
C THR A 38 14.79 18.46 7.90
N ALA A 39 15.89 18.31 8.64
CA ALA A 39 16.74 17.14 8.50
C ALA A 39 15.88 15.89 8.69
N ALA A 40 15.80 15.04 7.68
CA ALA A 40 15.02 13.81 7.74
C ALA A 40 15.48 13.03 8.98
N PRO A 41 14.55 12.53 9.82
CA PRO A 41 14.90 11.66 10.93
C PRO A 41 15.75 10.49 10.42
N ARG A 42 16.59 9.93 11.30
CA ARG A 42 17.28 8.68 10.97
C ARG A 42 16.21 7.62 10.71
N ALA A 43 16.28 6.97 9.55
CA ALA A 43 15.41 5.84 9.24
C ALA A 43 15.45 4.82 10.38
N ARG A 44 14.28 4.50 10.92
CA ARG A 44 14.01 3.53 11.97
C ARG A 44 14.05 2.13 11.38
N GLY A 45 14.74 1.22 12.06
CA GLY A 45 14.65 -0.19 11.70
C GLY A 45 13.33 -0.78 12.17
N VAL A 46 12.62 -1.49 11.30
CA VAL A 46 11.35 -2.17 11.64
C VAL A 46 11.26 -3.59 11.11
N LEU A 47 10.47 -4.42 11.80
CA LEU A 47 9.91 -5.67 11.28
C LEU A 47 8.42 -5.49 11.12
N LEU A 48 7.91 -5.77 9.93
CA LEU A 48 6.49 -5.79 9.60
C LEU A 48 6.05 -7.25 9.40
N GLY A 49 4.89 -7.60 9.91
CA GLY A 49 4.29 -8.92 9.74
C GLY A 49 2.79 -8.92 9.97
N GLU A 50 2.22 -10.11 10.08
CA GLU A 50 0.83 -10.31 10.49
C GLU A 50 0.75 -11.09 11.80
N MET A 51 0.01 -10.54 12.76
CA MET A 51 -0.37 -11.23 13.99
C MET A 51 -1.73 -11.89 13.81
N CYS A 52 -1.78 -13.21 13.97
CA CYS A 52 -3.02 -13.98 13.97
C CYS A 52 -3.28 -14.56 15.36
N PRO A 53 -4.48 -14.36 15.95
CA PRO A 53 -4.83 -14.94 17.25
C PRO A 53 -4.79 -16.48 17.29
N GLN A 54 -4.93 -17.13 16.12
CA GLN A 54 -5.00 -18.59 15.98
C GLN A 54 -3.93 -19.18 15.03
N GLY A 55 -2.86 -18.44 14.72
CA GLY A 55 -1.89 -18.83 13.70
C GLY A 55 -1.01 -20.04 14.06
N ALA A 56 -0.27 -19.97 15.16
CA ALA A 56 0.74 -20.97 15.52
C ALA A 56 0.11 -22.19 16.23
N ALA A 57 -0.53 -23.08 15.48
CA ALA A 57 -1.28 -24.24 15.99
C ALA A 57 -2.41 -23.84 16.96
N GLY A 58 -3.21 -22.84 16.59
CA GLY A 58 -4.32 -22.34 17.40
C GLY A 58 -3.90 -21.38 18.53
N ARG A 59 -2.63 -20.94 18.53
CA ARG A 59 -2.11 -19.93 19.46
C ARG A 59 -1.78 -18.63 18.72
N PRO A 60 -1.77 -17.49 19.44
CA PRO A 60 -1.29 -16.24 18.86
C PRO A 60 0.11 -16.40 18.30
N GLY A 61 0.32 -15.94 17.06
CA GLY A 61 1.61 -15.92 16.40
C GLY A 61 1.75 -14.73 15.48
N VAL A 62 2.98 -14.26 15.30
CA VAL A 62 3.35 -13.24 14.31
C VAL A 62 4.18 -13.89 13.23
N ALA A 63 3.70 -13.87 11.99
CA ALA A 63 4.55 -14.15 10.83
C ALA A 63 5.20 -12.83 10.43
N PRO A 64 6.49 -12.59 10.76
CA PRO A 64 7.20 -11.46 10.18
C PRO A 64 7.28 -11.70 8.66
N LEU A 65 7.19 -10.64 7.87
CA LEU A 65 7.13 -10.73 6.42
C LEU A 65 8.26 -9.91 5.80
N LEU A 66 8.55 -8.76 6.40
CA LEU A 66 9.45 -7.77 5.84
C LEU A 66 10.29 -7.15 6.95
N VAL A 67 11.53 -6.81 6.62
CA VAL A 67 12.41 -6.05 7.49
C VAL A 67 12.94 -4.81 6.80
N ARG A 68 12.94 -3.70 7.53
CA ARG A 68 13.66 -2.48 7.21
C ARG A 68 14.94 -2.45 8.03
N GLY A 69 16.05 -2.89 7.45
CA GLY A 69 17.38 -2.75 8.00
C GLY A 69 18.10 -1.54 7.40
N VAL A 70 19.17 -1.77 6.65
CA VAL A 70 19.80 -0.73 5.81
C VAL A 70 18.91 -0.35 4.63
N GLY A 71 18.22 -1.34 4.05
CA GLY A 71 17.11 -1.19 3.11
C GLY A 71 15.95 -2.09 3.51
N TRP A 72 14.95 -2.20 2.64
CA TRP A 72 13.87 -3.18 2.76
C TRP A 72 14.34 -4.56 2.26
N SER A 73 13.84 -5.62 2.88
CA SER A 73 14.14 -7.01 2.56
C SER A 73 12.99 -7.92 2.98
N ASP A 74 12.60 -8.84 2.11
CA ASP A 74 11.70 -9.96 2.33
C ASP A 74 12.45 -11.31 2.40
N ASP A 75 13.79 -11.28 2.43
CA ASP A 75 14.61 -12.48 2.56
C ASP A 75 14.34 -13.18 3.89
N ALA A 76 13.94 -14.46 3.83
CA ALA A 76 13.50 -15.20 5.00
C ALA A 76 14.59 -15.36 6.07
N ASP A 77 15.86 -15.48 5.66
CA ASP A 77 16.99 -15.64 6.59
C ASP A 77 17.28 -14.31 7.29
N GLU A 78 17.20 -13.17 6.59
CA GLU A 78 17.34 -11.85 7.19
C GLU A 78 16.18 -11.54 8.14
N VAL A 79 14.94 -11.76 7.70
CA VAL A 79 13.72 -11.56 8.49
C VAL A 79 13.77 -12.42 9.77
N GLY A 80 14.07 -13.72 9.64
CA GLY A 80 14.17 -14.64 10.76
C GLY A 80 15.29 -14.27 11.74
N SER A 81 16.47 -13.95 11.20
CA SER A 81 17.61 -13.47 11.99
C SER A 81 17.30 -12.22 12.82
N ARG A 82 16.47 -11.33 12.29
CA ARG A 82 16.05 -10.08 12.95
C ARG A 82 14.98 -10.33 13.98
N LEU A 83 14.04 -11.23 13.68
CA LEU A 83 13.05 -11.69 14.64
C LEU A 83 13.73 -12.25 15.89
N GLU A 84 14.70 -13.15 15.73
CA GLU A 84 15.36 -13.82 16.86
C GLU A 84 16.19 -12.87 17.74
N ARG A 85 16.82 -11.85 17.14
CA ARG A 85 17.78 -10.99 17.84
C ARG A 85 17.20 -9.70 18.38
N ASP A 86 16.27 -9.10 17.64
CA ASP A 86 15.94 -7.68 17.81
C ASP A 86 14.44 -7.45 18.13
N ALA A 87 13.53 -8.35 17.74
CA ALA A 87 12.08 -8.16 17.93
C ALA A 87 11.52 -8.91 19.14
N HIS A 88 11.29 -8.18 20.23
CA HIS A 88 10.69 -8.74 21.46
C HIS A 88 9.21 -8.40 21.63
N THR A 89 8.77 -7.27 21.05
CA THR A 89 7.41 -6.78 21.20
C THR A 89 6.91 -6.22 19.86
N PHE A 90 5.72 -6.63 19.44
CA PHE A 90 5.02 -6.08 18.29
C PHE A 90 3.81 -5.25 18.74
N GLY A 91 3.64 -4.06 18.17
CA GLY A 91 2.38 -3.35 18.18
C GLY A 91 1.49 -3.88 17.08
N VAL A 92 0.27 -4.30 17.40
CA VAL A 92 -0.70 -4.79 16.42
C VAL A 92 -1.72 -3.69 16.15
N TYR A 93 -1.92 -3.37 14.88
CA TYR A 93 -2.83 -2.32 14.42
C TYR A 93 -4.16 -2.91 13.98
N GLY A 94 -5.24 -2.24 14.36
CA GLY A 94 -6.59 -2.60 13.95
C GLY A 94 -7.02 -1.92 12.66
N VAL A 95 -8.23 -2.25 12.21
CA VAL A 95 -8.87 -1.71 10.98
C VAL A 95 -9.00 -0.19 10.90
N ASP A 96 -8.93 0.46 12.06
CA ASP A 96 -9.05 1.90 12.27
C ASP A 96 -7.70 2.61 12.38
N GLY A 97 -6.59 1.88 12.30
CA GLY A 97 -5.24 2.42 12.46
C GLY A 97 -4.85 2.68 13.91
N THR A 98 -5.74 2.40 14.86
CA THR A 98 -5.37 2.44 16.29
C THR A 98 -4.71 1.11 16.68
N ARG A 99 -3.84 1.15 17.69
CA ARG A 99 -3.21 -0.07 18.21
C ARG A 99 -4.27 -0.95 18.86
N ALA A 100 -4.54 -2.10 18.25
CA ALA A 100 -5.44 -3.13 18.75
C ALA A 100 -4.86 -3.83 19.98
N GLY A 101 -3.54 -4.00 20.04
CA GLY A 101 -2.89 -4.68 21.14
C GLY A 101 -1.38 -4.76 21.00
N VAL A 102 -0.81 -5.56 21.88
CA VAL A 102 0.61 -5.84 21.97
C VAL A 102 0.83 -7.34 21.94
N PHE A 103 1.76 -7.78 21.11
CA PHE A 103 2.24 -9.15 21.08
C PHE A 103 3.64 -9.22 21.66
N GLU A 104 3.83 -10.05 22.68
CA GLU A 104 5.13 -10.29 23.30
C GLU A 104 5.69 -11.62 22.80
N VAL A 105 6.90 -11.57 22.24
CA VAL A 105 7.59 -12.74 21.69
C VAL A 105 8.17 -13.58 22.82
N LEU A 106 7.81 -14.87 22.86
CA LEU A 106 8.36 -15.85 23.79
C LEU A 106 9.35 -16.80 23.12
N GLY A 107 9.31 -16.91 21.80
CA GLY A 107 10.22 -17.72 21.01
C GLY A 107 9.85 -17.69 19.53
N VAL A 108 10.57 -18.49 18.75
CA VAL A 108 10.33 -18.68 17.32
C VAL A 108 10.00 -20.14 17.03
N SER A 109 9.16 -20.39 16.01
CA SER A 109 8.79 -21.73 15.56
C SER A 109 8.69 -21.78 14.05
N ASP A 110 9.09 -22.91 13.48
CA ASP A 110 8.71 -23.29 12.13
C ASP A 110 7.28 -23.83 12.16
N VAL A 111 6.41 -23.27 11.31
CA VAL A 111 5.00 -23.68 11.15
C VAL A 111 4.64 -23.96 9.69
N GLY A 112 5.65 -24.19 8.83
CA GLY A 112 5.46 -24.44 7.40
C GLY A 112 5.29 -23.19 6.55
N LEU A 113 5.60 -22.00 7.09
CA LEU A 113 5.78 -20.78 6.30
C LEU A 113 7.24 -20.67 5.83
N PRO A 114 7.54 -19.90 4.76
CA PRO A 114 8.91 -19.71 4.28
C PRO A 114 9.88 -19.16 5.35
N GLN A 115 9.36 -18.38 6.29
CA GLN A 115 10.10 -17.74 7.36
C GLN A 115 9.61 -18.19 8.76
N PRO A 116 10.47 -18.15 9.79
CA PRO A 116 10.07 -18.53 11.14
C PRO A 116 9.03 -17.57 11.70
N VAL A 117 8.11 -18.11 12.51
CA VAL A 117 7.03 -17.38 13.16
C VAL A 117 7.38 -17.10 14.61
N ALA A 118 7.08 -15.89 15.08
CA ALA A 118 7.13 -15.56 16.49
C ALA A 118 5.94 -16.19 17.22
N ILE A 119 6.20 -16.96 18.27
CA ILE A 119 5.18 -17.49 19.18
C ILE A 119 5.20 -16.70 20.49
N GLY A 120 4.02 -16.45 21.07
CA GLY A 120 3.95 -15.47 22.14
C GLY A 120 2.60 -15.35 22.82
N SER A 121 2.44 -14.23 23.51
CA SER A 121 1.18 -13.79 24.12
C SER A 121 0.70 -12.51 23.47
N TYR A 122 -0.60 -12.46 23.14
CA TYR A 122 -1.25 -11.26 22.65
C TYR A 122 -2.18 -10.69 23.72
N THR A 123 -2.02 -9.39 24.00
CA THR A 123 -2.89 -8.64 24.90
C THR A 123 -3.50 -7.46 24.15
N GLY A 124 -4.82 -7.47 23.97
CA GLY A 124 -5.53 -6.42 23.26
C GLY A 124 -6.89 -6.87 22.74
N ARG A 125 -7.54 -6.00 21.96
CA ARG A 125 -8.75 -6.33 21.20
C ARG A 125 -8.41 -7.13 19.94
N ALA A 126 -9.40 -7.76 19.32
CA ALA A 126 -9.19 -8.34 18.00
C ALA A 126 -8.81 -7.26 16.97
N ALA A 127 -7.94 -7.58 16.01
CA ALA A 127 -7.48 -6.62 15.02
C ALA A 127 -8.62 -6.14 14.11
N CYS A 128 -9.55 -7.03 13.78
CA CYS A 128 -10.74 -6.72 12.98
C CYS A 128 -11.86 -6.03 13.78
N ALA A 129 -11.78 -5.93 15.11
CA ALA A 129 -12.73 -5.16 15.89
C ALA A 129 -12.33 -3.67 15.84
N PRO A 130 -13.23 -2.73 15.53
CA PRO A 130 -12.90 -1.30 15.62
C PRO A 130 -12.64 -0.90 17.09
N ALA A 131 -11.94 0.22 17.32
CA ALA A 131 -11.88 0.77 18.67
C ALA A 131 -13.30 1.12 19.16
N SER A 132 -13.63 0.70 20.37
CA SER A 132 -14.86 1.08 21.07
C SER A 132 -14.58 1.33 22.54
N ASP A 133 -15.23 2.36 23.09
CA ASP A 133 -15.10 2.73 24.50
C ASP A 133 -15.94 1.81 25.42
N GLU A 134 -16.90 1.08 24.86
CA GLU A 134 -17.80 0.18 25.57
C GLU A 134 -17.80 -1.21 24.91
N GLY A 135 -17.75 -2.25 25.76
CA GLY A 135 -17.92 -3.68 25.45
C GLY A 135 -17.69 -4.10 23.99
N GLY A 136 -16.44 -4.41 23.65
CA GLY A 136 -15.98 -5.06 22.42
C GLY A 136 -16.90 -4.97 21.20
N ALA A 137 -16.67 -3.99 20.33
CA ALA A 137 -17.37 -3.91 19.06
C ALA A 137 -17.23 -5.21 18.24
N PRO A 138 -18.27 -5.60 17.47
CA PRO A 138 -18.18 -6.74 16.58
C PRO A 138 -17.08 -6.54 15.55
N GLU A 139 -16.43 -7.63 15.16
CA GLU A 139 -15.41 -7.61 14.13
C GLU A 139 -15.99 -7.22 12.76
N ASP A 140 -15.23 -6.45 11.98
CA ASP A 140 -15.57 -6.05 10.63
C ASP A 140 -15.52 -7.27 9.69
N PRO A 141 -16.66 -7.67 9.07
CA PRO A 141 -16.68 -8.79 8.14
C PRO A 141 -15.78 -8.61 6.91
N ALA A 142 -15.51 -7.37 6.49
CA ALA A 142 -14.60 -7.10 5.38
C ALA A 142 -13.15 -7.38 5.77
N CYS A 143 -12.74 -6.97 6.97
CA CYS A 143 -11.43 -7.32 7.54
C CYS A 143 -11.28 -8.84 7.70
N LEU A 144 -12.28 -9.52 8.29
CA LEU A 144 -12.25 -10.98 8.45
C LEU A 144 -12.06 -11.71 7.11
N ARG A 145 -12.68 -11.25 6.03
CA ARG A 145 -12.47 -11.83 4.68
C ARG A 145 -11.11 -11.51 4.07
N ALA A 146 -10.53 -10.35 4.39
CA ALA A 146 -9.26 -9.91 3.84
C ALA A 146 -8.06 -10.53 4.58
N THR A 147 -8.18 -10.74 5.89
CA THR A 147 -7.06 -11.11 6.77
C THR A 147 -7.30 -12.34 7.63
N GLY A 148 -8.49 -12.94 7.62
CA GLY A 148 -8.81 -14.07 8.50
C GLY A 148 -8.86 -13.71 9.99
N GLY A 149 -8.99 -12.41 10.33
CA GLY A 149 -8.91 -11.93 11.72
C GLY A 149 -7.51 -11.51 12.16
N CYS A 150 -6.52 -11.60 11.27
CA CYS A 150 -5.16 -11.17 11.53
C CYS A 150 -5.02 -9.64 11.38
N GLY A 151 -4.04 -9.06 12.07
CA GLY A 151 -3.73 -7.63 12.02
C GLY A 151 -2.28 -7.37 11.65
N LEU A 152 -2.00 -6.18 11.12
CA LEU A 152 -0.64 -5.73 10.86
C LEU A 152 0.13 -5.60 12.18
N ALA A 153 1.27 -6.25 12.26
CA ALA A 153 2.13 -6.29 13.44
C ALA A 153 3.46 -5.62 13.12
N VAL A 154 3.86 -4.64 13.94
CA VAL A 154 5.10 -3.88 13.74
C VAL A 154 5.96 -3.94 14.99
N ALA A 155 7.23 -4.29 14.82
CA ALA A 155 8.26 -4.16 15.86
C ALA A 155 9.37 -3.22 15.39
N THR A 156 9.96 -2.46 16.31
CA THR A 156 11.22 -1.74 16.08
C THR A 156 12.41 -2.65 16.33
N ILE A 157 13.44 -2.58 15.49
CA ILE A 157 14.68 -3.35 15.66
C ILE A 157 15.90 -2.47 16.00
N ASP A 158 15.65 -1.23 16.43
CA ASP A 158 16.71 -0.32 16.86
C ASP A 158 17.32 -0.76 18.19
N ARG A 159 18.67 -0.78 18.24
CA ARG A 159 19.50 -1.29 19.37
C ARG A 159 19.31 -0.60 20.73
N GLY A 160 18.38 0.36 20.85
CA GLY A 160 18.08 1.10 22.08
C GLY A 160 16.68 0.85 22.65
N SER A 161 15.80 0.12 21.96
CA SER A 161 14.45 -0.18 22.42
C SER A 161 14.46 -1.32 23.45
N GLN A 162 15.11 -1.11 24.59
CA GLN A 162 15.17 -2.10 25.68
C GLN A 162 13.93 -2.09 26.59
N ASP A 163 13.06 -1.09 26.45
CA ASP A 163 11.94 -0.89 27.37
C ASP A 163 10.75 -1.85 27.10
N GLY A 164 10.89 -2.77 26.13
CA GLY A 164 9.86 -3.77 25.80
C GLY A 164 8.54 -3.15 25.31
N GLN A 165 8.50 -1.84 25.08
CA GLN A 165 7.28 -1.14 24.72
C GLN A 165 7.01 -1.28 23.22
N ALA A 166 5.77 -1.64 22.88
CA ALA A 166 5.33 -1.70 21.49
C ALA A 166 5.49 -0.34 20.80
N PRO A 167 5.98 -0.29 19.55
CA PRO A 167 6.17 0.96 18.85
C PRO A 167 4.84 1.68 18.63
N THR A 168 4.91 3.01 18.60
CA THR A 168 3.84 3.86 18.09
C THR A 168 4.27 4.34 16.71
N ILE A 169 3.54 3.91 15.69
CA ILE A 169 3.81 4.19 14.29
C ILE A 169 2.80 5.25 13.83
N PRO A 170 3.23 6.37 13.23
CA PRO A 170 2.32 7.31 12.61
C PRO A 170 1.53 6.62 11.50
N VAL A 171 0.21 6.77 11.53
CA VAL A 171 -0.69 6.20 10.52
C VAL A 171 -1.19 7.28 9.58
N GLY A 172 -1.45 6.89 8.34
CA GLY A 172 -2.17 7.69 7.36
C GLY A 172 -3.53 7.09 7.07
N THR A 173 -4.12 7.58 5.98
CA THR A 173 -5.41 7.12 5.50
C THR A 173 -5.38 6.98 3.99
N ALA A 174 -6.07 5.97 3.49
CA ALA A 174 -6.40 5.80 2.10
C ALA A 174 -7.91 5.90 1.89
N CYS A 175 -8.34 6.28 0.70
CA CYS A 175 -9.73 6.17 0.30
C CYS A 175 -9.82 5.84 -1.18
N VAL A 176 -11.02 5.50 -1.66
CA VAL A 176 -11.23 5.10 -3.05
C VAL A 176 -12.22 6.05 -3.71
N SER A 177 -11.87 6.49 -4.91
CA SER A 177 -12.73 7.28 -5.76
C SER A 177 -12.67 6.73 -7.19
N GLY A 178 -13.80 6.20 -7.66
CA GLY A 178 -13.85 5.48 -8.94
C GLY A 178 -12.95 4.26 -8.91
N ASP A 179 -12.01 4.19 -9.86
CA ASP A 179 -11.01 3.15 -10.05
C ASP A 179 -9.62 3.53 -9.51
N ALA A 180 -9.54 4.57 -8.67
CA ALA A 180 -8.30 5.05 -8.08
C ALA A 180 -8.30 4.94 -6.54
N LEU A 181 -7.14 4.55 -6.02
CA LEU A 181 -6.77 4.64 -4.61
C LEU A 181 -6.14 6.01 -4.36
N LEU A 182 -6.71 6.77 -3.44
CA LEU A 182 -6.18 8.06 -3.00
C LEU A 182 -5.47 7.89 -1.66
N VAL A 183 -4.22 8.33 -1.57
CA VAL A 183 -3.40 8.28 -0.36
C VAL A 183 -2.59 9.56 -0.26
N ASP A 184 -2.54 10.18 0.92
CA ASP A 184 -1.57 11.25 1.23
C ASP A 184 -0.29 10.58 1.74
N LEU A 185 0.72 10.49 0.89
CA LEU A 185 1.93 9.73 1.19
C LEU A 185 2.98 10.54 1.95
N ASP A 186 3.02 11.86 1.83
CA ASP A 186 4.04 12.70 2.46
C ASP A 186 3.52 13.58 3.61
N GLY A 187 2.23 13.50 3.92
CA GLY A 187 1.63 14.16 5.07
C GLY A 187 1.30 15.63 4.84
N ASP A 188 1.36 16.12 3.61
CA ASP A 188 1.06 17.52 3.29
C ASP A 188 -0.45 17.82 3.14
N GLY A 189 -1.27 16.76 3.16
CA GLY A 189 -2.73 16.81 3.06
C GLY A 189 -3.25 16.82 1.62
N ALA A 190 -2.38 16.83 0.61
CA ALA A 190 -2.71 16.49 -0.76
C ALA A 190 -2.64 14.97 -0.93
N THR A 191 -3.61 14.40 -1.62
CA THR A 191 -3.62 12.96 -1.91
C THR A 191 -3.06 12.69 -3.29
N GLU A 192 -2.11 11.77 -3.39
CA GLU A 192 -1.75 11.11 -4.63
C GLU A 192 -2.83 10.10 -5.05
N SER A 193 -3.05 9.98 -6.36
CA SER A 193 -4.09 9.11 -6.93
C SER A 193 -3.46 7.98 -7.74
N PHE A 194 -3.61 6.74 -7.29
CA PHE A 194 -3.05 5.56 -7.95
C PHE A 194 -4.16 4.71 -8.58
N PRO A 195 -4.16 4.47 -9.89
CA PRO A 195 -5.13 3.57 -10.50
C PRO A 195 -5.03 2.16 -9.89
N ILE A 196 -6.15 1.61 -9.43
CA ILE A 196 -6.21 0.30 -8.76
C ILE A 196 -5.68 -0.81 -9.69
N ALA A 197 -5.99 -0.71 -11.00
CA ALA A 197 -5.50 -1.65 -11.99
C ALA A 197 -3.97 -1.64 -12.17
N SER A 198 -3.28 -0.57 -11.76
CA SER A 198 -1.82 -0.45 -11.89
C SER A 198 -1.04 -1.14 -10.77
N PHE A 199 -1.71 -1.64 -9.72
CA PHE A 199 -1.06 -2.42 -8.65
C PHE A 199 -0.77 -3.87 -9.05
N VAL A 200 -1.34 -4.34 -10.17
CA VAL A 200 -1.03 -5.66 -10.73
C VAL A 200 -0.23 -5.52 -12.03
N ASP A 201 0.72 -6.41 -12.22
CA ASP A 201 1.47 -6.51 -13.47
C ASP A 201 0.74 -7.35 -14.55
N ALA A 202 1.41 -7.59 -15.67
CA ALA A 202 0.86 -8.37 -16.78
C ALA A 202 0.62 -9.85 -16.47
N VAL A 203 1.28 -10.42 -15.45
CA VAL A 203 1.07 -11.80 -14.99
C VAL A 203 0.16 -11.88 -13.75
N ARG A 204 -0.32 -10.72 -13.28
CA ARG A 204 -1.17 -10.53 -12.10
C ARG A 204 -0.44 -10.72 -10.77
N ALA A 205 0.87 -10.50 -10.76
CA ALA A 205 1.64 -10.31 -9.52
C ALA A 205 1.57 -8.84 -9.07
N PRO A 206 1.98 -8.51 -7.83
CA PRO A 206 2.19 -7.12 -7.43
C PRO A 206 3.11 -6.39 -8.43
N ALA A 207 2.74 -5.20 -8.86
CA ALA A 207 3.55 -4.40 -9.77
C ALA A 207 4.80 -3.86 -9.05
N GLU A 208 5.96 -3.83 -9.73
CA GLU A 208 7.19 -3.27 -9.15
C GLU A 208 7.07 -1.77 -8.87
N GLU A 209 6.26 -1.05 -9.65
CA GLU A 209 6.06 0.39 -9.54
C GLU A 209 4.60 0.75 -9.88
N VAL A 210 4.00 1.64 -9.09
CA VAL A 210 2.68 2.23 -9.33
C VAL A 210 2.81 3.75 -9.39
N LEU A 211 2.45 4.32 -10.54
CA LEU A 211 2.52 5.75 -10.77
C LEU A 211 1.20 6.44 -10.44
N ALA A 212 1.30 7.60 -9.80
CA ALA A 212 0.15 8.45 -9.58
C ALA A 212 -0.36 9.02 -10.91
N ALA A 213 -1.68 9.01 -11.09
CA ALA A 213 -2.38 9.70 -12.14
C ALA A 213 -2.71 11.15 -11.71
N PRO A 214 -2.70 12.12 -12.63
CA PRO A 214 -3.13 13.48 -12.32
C PRO A 214 -4.62 13.51 -12.03
N VAL A 215 -5.01 13.96 -10.83
CA VAL A 215 -6.41 14.15 -10.45
C VAL A 215 -6.57 15.53 -9.80
N VAL A 216 -7.64 16.25 -10.17
CA VAL A 216 -7.95 17.57 -9.61
C VAL A 216 -9.28 17.49 -8.87
N GLY A 217 -9.27 17.84 -7.58
CA GLY A 217 -10.48 18.14 -6.81
C GLY A 217 -11.31 16.93 -6.35
N VAL A 218 -10.69 15.75 -6.24
CA VAL A 218 -11.35 14.55 -5.69
C VAL A 218 -10.89 14.36 -4.26
N SER A 219 -11.85 14.37 -3.32
CA SER A 219 -11.62 14.01 -1.92
C SER A 219 -12.60 12.91 -1.52
N CYS A 220 -12.13 11.93 -0.76
CA CYS A 220 -12.98 10.94 -0.10
C CYS A 220 -12.60 10.80 1.37
N ASP A 221 -13.51 10.22 2.17
CA ASP A 221 -13.27 9.99 3.59
C ASP A 221 -12.17 8.92 3.76
N GLY A 222 -11.02 9.36 4.26
CA GLY A 222 -9.86 8.52 4.53
C GLY A 222 -10.15 7.44 5.59
N ARG A 223 -9.64 6.23 5.36
CA ARG A 223 -9.61 5.12 6.31
C ARG A 223 -8.23 4.53 6.39
N PHE A 224 -7.88 3.96 7.54
CA PHE A 224 -6.60 3.26 7.68
C PHE A 224 -6.51 2.04 6.73
N ALA A 225 -7.57 1.23 6.72
CA ALA A 225 -7.70 0.07 5.85
C ALA A 225 -8.90 0.21 4.90
N VAL A 226 -8.74 -0.30 3.68
CA VAL A 226 -9.76 -0.30 2.62
C VAL A 226 -9.79 -1.68 1.97
N TYR A 227 -10.97 -2.31 1.95
CA TYR A 227 -11.12 -3.71 1.54
C TYR A 227 -11.97 -3.88 0.29
N ASN A 228 -11.80 -5.02 -0.38
CA ASN A 228 -12.56 -5.50 -1.51
C ASN A 228 -12.48 -4.58 -2.74
N LEU A 229 -11.27 -4.18 -3.11
CA LEU A 229 -11.01 -3.37 -4.30
C LEU A 229 -10.81 -4.29 -5.51
N PRO A 230 -11.80 -4.43 -6.41
CA PRO A 230 -11.67 -5.31 -7.55
C PRO A 230 -10.65 -4.74 -8.53
N VAL A 231 -9.73 -5.59 -8.96
CA VAL A 231 -8.82 -5.26 -10.06
C VAL A 231 -9.52 -5.58 -11.38
N ALA A 232 -9.70 -4.57 -12.23
CA ALA A 232 -10.26 -4.78 -13.56
C ALA A 232 -9.32 -5.70 -14.36
N SER A 233 -9.85 -6.81 -14.88
CA SER A 233 -9.09 -7.72 -15.75
C SER A 233 -8.80 -7.03 -17.08
N THR A 234 -7.53 -6.87 -17.43
CA THR A 234 -7.07 -6.21 -18.67
C THR A 234 -7.11 -7.13 -19.91
N GLY A 235 -7.68 -8.34 -19.83
CA GLY A 235 -7.58 -9.36 -20.88
C GLY A 235 -8.88 -10.08 -21.27
N GLY A 236 -10.05 -9.62 -20.83
CA GLY A 236 -11.35 -10.23 -21.18
C GLY A 236 -12.04 -9.55 -22.37
N GLU A 237 -12.95 -10.26 -23.05
CA GLU A 237 -13.92 -9.59 -23.94
C GLU A 237 -14.72 -8.56 -23.11
N PRO A 238 -14.96 -7.33 -23.62
CA PRO A 238 -15.56 -6.22 -22.87
C PRO A 238 -16.89 -6.54 -22.17
N ASP A 239 -17.62 -7.55 -22.66
CA ASP A 239 -18.96 -7.92 -22.19
C ASP A 239 -19.02 -9.32 -21.53
N ALA A 240 -17.88 -10.02 -21.42
CA ALA A 240 -17.84 -11.31 -20.75
C ALA A 240 -17.74 -11.11 -19.22
N PRO A 241 -18.53 -11.85 -18.41
CA PRO A 241 -18.36 -11.82 -16.97
C PRO A 241 -16.92 -12.26 -16.60
N PRO A 242 -16.27 -11.60 -15.62
CA PRO A 242 -14.91 -11.94 -15.24
C PRO A 242 -14.83 -13.40 -14.77
N ASP A 243 -13.87 -14.16 -15.30
CA ASP A 243 -13.63 -15.53 -14.86
C ASP A 243 -13.14 -15.47 -13.39
N PRO A 244 -13.87 -16.11 -12.44
CA PRO A 244 -13.52 -16.05 -11.04
C PRO A 244 -12.12 -16.61 -10.75
N ARG A 245 -11.59 -17.50 -11.60
CA ARG A 245 -10.23 -18.05 -11.47
C ARG A 245 -9.12 -17.04 -11.70
N TYR A 246 -9.46 -15.89 -12.28
CA TYR A 246 -8.53 -14.85 -12.67
C TYR A 246 -8.81 -13.52 -11.98
N THR A 247 -9.72 -13.53 -10.99
CA THR A 247 -10.06 -12.35 -10.21
C THR A 247 -8.97 -12.09 -9.18
N VAL A 248 -8.45 -10.86 -9.18
CA VAL A 248 -7.58 -10.35 -8.11
C VAL A 248 -8.36 -9.29 -7.36
N VAL A 249 -8.33 -9.38 -6.04
CA VAL A 249 -8.90 -8.37 -5.15
C VAL A 249 -7.78 -7.74 -4.34
N LEU A 250 -7.71 -6.43 -4.37
CA LEU A 250 -6.81 -5.62 -3.56
C LEU A 250 -7.48 -5.27 -2.23
N ASP A 251 -6.70 -5.35 -1.16
CA ASP A 251 -7.07 -4.89 0.17
C ASP A 251 -5.92 -4.05 0.73
N VAL A 252 -6.15 -2.76 0.92
CA VAL A 252 -5.21 -1.92 1.67
C VAL A 252 -5.37 -2.26 3.15
N LEU A 253 -4.35 -2.89 3.72
CA LEU A 253 -4.35 -3.33 5.12
C LEU A 253 -3.98 -2.20 6.08
N GLY A 254 -3.24 -1.21 5.59
CA GLY A 254 -2.81 -0.06 6.39
C GLY A 254 -1.94 0.90 5.60
N VAL A 255 -1.95 2.16 6.04
CA VAL A 255 -1.03 3.23 5.58
C VAL A 255 -0.24 3.70 6.79
N LEU A 256 1.08 3.51 6.81
CA LEU A 256 1.93 3.72 7.99
C LEU A 256 3.29 4.31 7.58
N ASP A 257 3.78 5.29 8.32
CA ASP A 257 5.18 5.72 8.23
C ASP A 257 6.03 4.73 9.03
N LEU A 258 6.49 3.66 8.38
CA LEU A 258 7.16 2.53 9.03
C LEU A 258 8.62 2.85 9.33
N ASP A 259 9.33 3.46 8.38
CA ASP A 259 10.75 3.77 8.55
C ASP A 259 11.01 5.16 9.16
N GLY A 260 9.98 5.95 9.44
CA GLY A 260 10.08 7.19 10.19
C GLY A 260 10.64 8.36 9.38
N ASP A 261 10.69 8.27 8.05
CA ASP A 261 11.16 9.33 7.18
C ASP A 261 10.10 10.42 6.91
N GLY A 262 8.88 10.21 7.42
CA GLY A 262 7.73 11.09 7.27
C GLY A 262 6.86 10.78 6.05
N ARG A 263 7.30 9.87 5.18
CA ARG A 263 6.48 9.28 4.13
C ARG A 263 5.83 8.00 4.64
N ARG A 264 4.69 7.67 4.05
CA ARG A 264 3.88 6.53 4.48
C ARG A 264 4.03 5.39 3.49
N GLU A 265 4.37 4.22 4.01
CA GLU A 265 4.23 2.96 3.30
C GLU A 265 2.77 2.52 3.22
N VAL A 266 2.44 1.79 2.17
CA VAL A 266 1.12 1.20 1.93
C VAL A 266 1.26 -0.32 1.95
N ALA A 267 0.67 -0.96 2.97
CA ALA A 267 0.59 -2.41 3.07
C ALA A 267 -0.65 -2.92 2.34
N VAL A 268 -0.46 -3.79 1.37
CA VAL A 268 -1.50 -4.24 0.45
C VAL A 268 -1.55 -5.76 0.43
N ALA A 269 -2.72 -6.34 0.62
CA ALA A 269 -2.97 -7.75 0.34
C ALA A 269 -3.60 -7.92 -1.05
N PHE A 270 -3.06 -8.86 -1.81
CA PHE A 270 -3.60 -9.35 -3.06
C PHE A 270 -4.26 -10.68 -2.77
N ARG A 271 -5.59 -10.76 -2.90
CA ARG A 271 -6.34 -12.00 -2.78
C ARG A 271 -6.60 -12.60 -4.15
N TYR A 272 -6.12 -13.82 -4.31
CA TYR A 272 -6.34 -14.70 -5.44
C TYR A 272 -7.34 -15.80 -5.03
N PRO A 273 -7.90 -16.55 -5.98
CA PRO A 273 -8.81 -17.64 -5.67
C PRO A 273 -8.21 -18.77 -4.81
N ASP A 274 -6.89 -18.94 -4.87
CA ASP A 274 -6.11 -20.02 -4.26
C ASP A 274 -5.13 -19.56 -3.18
N GLY A 275 -5.03 -18.25 -2.92
CA GLY A 275 -4.11 -17.73 -1.91
C GLY A 275 -4.13 -16.22 -1.75
N ARG A 276 -3.18 -15.74 -0.95
CA ARG A 276 -2.99 -14.32 -0.66
C ARG A 276 -1.50 -14.00 -0.67
N THR A 277 -1.16 -12.81 -1.16
CA THR A 277 0.19 -12.22 -1.06
C THR A 277 0.08 -10.88 -0.36
N LEU A 278 0.99 -10.59 0.58
CA LEU A 278 1.14 -9.26 1.15
C LEU A 278 2.31 -8.57 0.45
N ALA A 279 2.09 -7.35 -0.01
CA ALA A 279 3.10 -6.49 -0.60
C ALA A 279 3.18 -5.19 0.21
N LEU A 280 4.39 -4.64 0.32
CA LEU A 280 4.61 -3.33 0.88
C LEU A 280 5.13 -2.40 -0.20
N TYR A 281 4.48 -1.24 -0.34
CA TYR A 281 4.90 -0.19 -1.22
C TYR A 281 5.40 1.01 -0.43
N SER A 282 6.50 1.62 -0.88
CA SER A 282 7.05 2.85 -0.31
C SER A 282 7.27 3.89 -1.39
N ALA A 283 7.15 5.16 -1.05
CA ALA A 283 7.46 6.28 -1.94
C ALA A 283 8.92 6.72 -1.76
N LEU A 284 9.89 5.85 -2.07
CA LEU A 284 11.31 6.12 -1.79
C LEU A 284 11.82 7.30 -2.62
N SER A 285 11.44 7.34 -3.89
CA SER A 285 11.88 8.37 -4.83
C SER A 285 11.04 9.65 -4.71
N LEU A 286 9.72 9.55 -4.91
CA LEU A 286 8.79 10.68 -5.04
C LEU A 286 7.42 10.24 -4.49
N SER A 287 6.63 11.15 -3.92
CA SER A 287 5.29 10.81 -3.41
C SER A 287 4.36 10.27 -4.50
N GLY A 288 4.46 10.78 -5.74
CA GLY A 288 3.71 10.29 -6.90
C GLY A 288 4.16 8.93 -7.47
N ARG A 289 5.03 8.18 -6.79
CA ARG A 289 5.55 6.88 -7.23
C ARG A 289 5.63 5.93 -6.04
N LEU A 290 4.83 4.87 -6.06
CA LEU A 290 4.94 3.75 -5.13
C LEU A 290 5.85 2.69 -5.73
N GLU A 291 6.91 2.31 -5.02
CA GLU A 291 7.86 1.26 -5.38
C GLU A 291 7.61 0.05 -4.49
N LEU A 292 7.52 -1.14 -5.07
CA LEU A 292 7.41 -2.39 -4.32
C LEU A 292 8.72 -2.61 -3.57
N VAL A 293 8.65 -2.63 -2.24
CA VAL A 293 9.83 -2.82 -1.38
C VAL A 293 9.95 -4.21 -0.77
N GLY A 294 8.90 -5.02 -0.94
CA GLY A 294 8.95 -6.45 -0.73
C GLY A 294 7.58 -7.09 -0.72
N GLU A 295 7.57 -8.40 -0.89
CA GLU A 295 6.36 -9.22 -0.91
C GLU A 295 6.57 -10.53 -0.16
N ALA A 296 5.50 -11.04 0.45
CA ALA A 296 5.57 -12.28 1.20
C ALA A 296 4.23 -13.01 1.19
N VAL A 297 4.31 -14.33 1.36
CA VAL A 297 3.14 -15.16 1.62
C VAL A 297 2.77 -15.03 3.10
N PRO A 298 1.60 -14.45 3.42
CA PRO A 298 1.14 -14.32 4.79
C PRO A 298 0.47 -15.62 5.27
N TRP A 299 -0.13 -15.56 6.45
CA TRP A 299 -1.03 -16.60 6.93
C TRP A 299 -2.16 -16.87 5.92
N GLN A 300 -2.52 -18.15 5.79
CA GLN A 300 -3.63 -18.65 4.97
C GLN A 300 -4.86 -18.93 5.83
#